data_AF-W2VJM2-F1
#
_entry.id   AF-W2VJM2-F1
#
_cell.length_a   1.000
_cell.length_b   1.000
_cell.length_c   1.000
_cell.angle_alpha   90.00
_cell.angle_beta   90.00
_cell.angle_gamma   90.00
#
_symmetry.space_group_name_H-M   'P 1'
#
loop_
_entity.id
_entity.type
_entity.pdbx_description
1 polymer ?
#
loop_
_entity_poly.entity_id
_entity_poly.type
_entity_poly.pdbx_seq_one_letter_code
_entity_poly.pdbx_strand_id
1 'polypeptide(L)'
;MNKKNKSEISTSLFWKILENGGSQGVQFIVSVLLARLLSPSEYGIVAIVLIFTTIANVLVQNGFASALIQKFHADDLDFSSVLIFNVLLSLAIYILLFLGSPVIAGIYKNPELIDILRVMGIIILPGSIISIENSYVARNMKFKTLFIATFLSSVISGSVSVIMALEGAKVWALVFQQIVYYFALLIILGIGIKYFPGLKFSLERLKTMFAYGSKLLVASLIDTIFTNIHGLVIGKAYSEDMLGSFNRGEQFPKLVVSNLSSAIQSVLLPAMSKKQESKEDVKALLKSSVRLSTFVVAPMMCGLAAISDNLILLLLGEKWRIAIPFLQMMCFSYVFWPIHVSNLEALNAMGRSDIFLKLEIIKKILGIAILLIGIRYNVFVFVGLKAFSDLICAYINAAPNGKLLGYTLKEQSLDALNNFIPAIIMGIIIYIAGKHIGIGILSLLIQVVLGVIIYIALAVVMKNENFKMIVSKVR
;
A
#
# COMPACT_ATOMS: atom_id res chain seq x y z
N MET A 1 -6.26 -33.55 -10.39
CA MET A 1 -5.89 -32.25 -11.03
C MET A 1 -5.04 -32.54 -12.27
N ASN A 2 -5.59 -32.32 -13.47
CA ASN A 2 -4.88 -32.55 -14.74
C ASN A 2 -3.65 -31.63 -14.90
N LYS A 3 -2.59 -32.11 -15.57
CA LYS A 3 -1.37 -31.33 -15.88
C LYS A 3 -1.67 -29.97 -16.54
N LYS A 4 -2.73 -29.90 -17.35
CA LYS A 4 -3.21 -28.68 -18.04
C LYS A 4 -3.69 -27.59 -17.07
N ASN A 5 -4.37 -27.95 -15.99
CA ASN A 5 -4.82 -26.99 -14.97
C ASN A 5 -3.66 -26.44 -14.14
N LYS A 6 -2.59 -27.25 -13.91
CA LYS A 6 -1.40 -26.77 -13.20
C LYS A 6 -0.62 -25.72 -14.01
N SER A 7 -0.50 -25.90 -15.33
CA SER A 7 0.19 -24.93 -16.21
C SER A 7 -0.58 -23.62 -16.38
N GLU A 8 -1.91 -23.66 -16.42
CA GLU A 8 -2.75 -22.45 -16.52
C GLU A 8 -2.68 -21.62 -15.23
N ILE A 9 -2.70 -22.27 -14.06
CA ILE A 9 -2.57 -21.59 -12.76
C ILE A 9 -1.17 -20.96 -12.61
N SER A 10 -0.09 -21.67 -12.93
CA SER A 10 1.27 -21.13 -12.82
C SER A 10 1.50 -19.94 -13.75
N THR A 11 0.97 -20.03 -14.98
CA THR A 11 1.05 -18.93 -15.96
C THR A 11 0.24 -17.73 -15.49
N SER A 12 -0.96 -17.95 -14.94
CA SER A 12 -1.82 -16.89 -14.40
C SER A 12 -1.17 -16.16 -13.22
N LEU A 13 -0.54 -16.91 -12.32
CA LEU A 13 0.20 -16.35 -11.18
C LEU A 13 1.40 -15.53 -11.64
N PHE A 14 2.17 -16.02 -12.62
CA PHE A 14 3.28 -15.27 -13.21
C PHE A 14 2.82 -13.93 -13.78
N TRP A 15 1.73 -13.91 -14.55
CA TRP A 15 1.18 -12.66 -15.08
C TRP A 15 0.68 -11.73 -13.99
N LYS A 16 0.11 -12.25 -12.90
CA LYS A 16 -0.31 -11.42 -11.77
C LYS A 16 0.87 -10.79 -11.02
N ILE A 17 1.99 -11.50 -10.90
CA ILE A 17 3.23 -10.95 -10.32
C ILE A 17 3.80 -9.86 -11.23
N LEU A 18 3.87 -10.10 -12.54
CA LEU A 18 4.31 -9.09 -13.51
C LEU A 18 3.38 -7.88 -13.54
N GLU A 19 2.07 -8.07 -13.38
CA GLU A 19 1.10 -6.99 -13.27
C GLU A 19 1.40 -6.08 -12.08
N ASN A 20 1.55 -6.67 -10.89
CA ASN A 20 1.89 -5.92 -9.70
C ASN A 20 3.27 -5.23 -9.86
N GLY A 21 4.32 -5.93 -10.31
CA GLY A 21 5.68 -5.40 -10.36
C GLY A 21 5.98 -4.45 -11.53
N GLY A 22 5.53 -4.81 -12.73
CA GLY A 22 5.86 -4.09 -13.97
C GLY A 22 5.22 -2.70 -14.03
N SER A 23 3.93 -2.59 -13.69
CA SER A 23 3.24 -1.30 -13.63
C SER A 23 3.81 -0.40 -12.51
N GLN A 24 4.07 -0.98 -11.32
CA GLN A 24 4.69 -0.24 -10.22
C GLN A 24 6.08 0.31 -10.58
N GLY A 25 6.88 -0.44 -11.33
CA GLY A 25 8.20 0.02 -11.81
C GLY A 25 8.10 1.27 -12.69
N VAL A 26 7.15 1.27 -13.65
CA VAL A 26 6.90 2.44 -14.51
C VAL A 26 6.43 3.63 -13.68
N GLN A 27 5.44 3.43 -12.81
CA GLN A 27 4.91 4.50 -11.94
C GLN A 27 5.98 5.06 -11.01
N PHE A 28 6.89 4.23 -10.51
CA PHE A 28 8.01 4.66 -9.70
C PHE A 28 8.96 5.57 -10.48
N ILE A 29 9.36 5.17 -11.70
CA ILE A 29 10.23 5.99 -12.56
C ILE A 29 9.57 7.34 -12.87
N VAL A 30 8.31 7.32 -13.32
CA VAL A 30 7.54 8.53 -13.61
C VAL A 30 7.41 9.41 -12.37
N SER A 31 7.15 8.80 -11.22
CA SER A 31 7.06 9.49 -9.93
C SER A 31 8.36 10.21 -9.57
N VAL A 32 9.54 9.60 -9.82
CA VAL A 32 10.84 10.24 -9.59
C VAL A 32 11.07 11.39 -10.57
N LEU A 33 10.76 11.19 -11.86
CA LEU A 33 10.87 12.25 -12.88
C LEU A 33 10.01 13.46 -12.52
N LEU A 34 8.72 13.23 -12.21
CA LEU A 34 7.81 14.29 -11.82
C LEU A 34 8.18 14.93 -10.48
N ALA A 35 8.75 14.19 -9.53
CA ALA A 35 9.25 14.78 -8.29
C ALA A 35 10.42 15.74 -8.55
N ARG A 36 11.26 15.48 -9.55
CA ARG A 36 12.30 16.44 -9.95
C ARG A 36 11.74 17.69 -10.61
N LEU A 37 10.63 17.58 -11.34
CA LEU A 37 10.03 18.73 -12.03
C LEU A 37 9.13 19.55 -11.09
N LEU A 38 8.37 18.91 -10.21
CA LEU A 38 7.33 19.52 -9.39
C LEU A 38 7.73 19.68 -7.92
N SER A 39 7.16 20.66 -7.24
CA SER A 39 7.35 21.02 -5.84
C SER A 39 6.54 20.15 -4.88
N PRO A 40 6.93 20.07 -3.59
CA PRO A 40 6.15 19.37 -2.57
C PRO A 40 4.71 19.89 -2.43
N SER A 41 4.49 21.19 -2.66
CA SER A 41 3.16 21.83 -2.62
C SER A 41 2.20 21.21 -3.62
N GLU A 42 2.64 21.10 -4.88
CA GLU A 42 1.82 20.57 -5.98
C GLU A 42 1.44 19.11 -5.72
N TYR A 43 2.33 18.33 -5.11
CA TYR A 43 2.04 16.98 -4.63
C TYR A 43 1.08 16.95 -3.45
N GLY A 44 1.19 17.91 -2.54
CA GLY A 44 0.28 18.07 -1.40
C GLY A 44 -1.15 18.31 -1.85
N ILE A 45 -1.34 19.23 -2.80
CA ILE A 45 -2.65 19.54 -3.40
C ILE A 45 -3.24 18.27 -4.02
N VAL A 46 -2.51 17.60 -4.92
CA VAL A 46 -3.01 16.36 -5.54
C VAL A 46 -3.27 15.27 -4.50
N ALA A 47 -2.46 15.16 -3.45
CA ALA A 47 -2.68 14.18 -2.39
C ALA A 47 -4.01 14.41 -1.64
N ILE A 48 -4.38 15.66 -1.35
CA ILE A 48 -5.69 15.97 -0.74
C ILE A 48 -6.81 15.49 -1.66
N VAL A 49 -6.75 15.86 -2.94
CA VAL A 49 -7.77 15.48 -3.92
C VAL A 49 -7.81 13.95 -4.13
N LEU A 50 -6.66 13.28 -4.05
CA LEU A 50 -6.56 11.83 -4.18
C LEU A 50 -7.26 11.11 -3.02
N ILE A 51 -7.27 11.68 -1.82
CA ILE A 51 -7.99 11.10 -0.68
C ILE A 51 -9.50 11.07 -0.96
N PHE A 52 -10.08 12.18 -1.41
CA PHE A 52 -11.51 12.26 -1.73
C PHE A 52 -11.89 11.32 -2.88
N THR A 53 -11.08 11.28 -3.94
CA THR A 53 -11.32 10.37 -5.07
C THR A 53 -11.10 8.90 -4.69
N THR A 54 -10.20 8.58 -3.77
CA THR A 54 -10.02 7.21 -3.24
C THR A 54 -11.24 6.77 -2.45
N ILE A 55 -11.77 7.61 -1.55
CA ILE A 55 -12.99 7.33 -0.80
C ILE A 55 -14.18 7.12 -1.75
N ALA A 56 -14.32 7.98 -2.76
CA ALA A 56 -15.35 7.85 -3.78
C ALA A 56 -15.22 6.54 -4.59
N ASN A 57 -13.99 6.17 -4.99
CA ASN A 57 -13.75 4.92 -5.70
C ASN A 57 -14.10 3.69 -4.85
N VAL A 58 -13.91 3.74 -3.53
CA VAL A 58 -14.33 2.62 -2.66
C VAL A 58 -15.84 2.39 -2.74
N LEU A 59 -16.64 3.46 -2.74
CA LEU A 59 -18.09 3.38 -2.85
C LEU A 59 -18.56 2.70 -4.15
N VAL A 60 -17.83 2.93 -5.23
CA VAL A 60 -18.16 2.42 -6.57
C VAL A 60 -17.61 1.01 -6.79
N GLN A 61 -16.39 0.73 -6.34
CA GLN A 61 -15.64 -0.45 -6.76
C GLN A 61 -15.73 -1.64 -5.80
N ASN A 62 -15.85 -1.45 -4.49
CA ASN A 62 -15.61 -2.55 -3.54
C ASN A 62 -16.85 -3.40 -3.20
N GLY A 63 -18.07 -2.87 -3.36
CA GLY A 63 -19.29 -3.59 -3.00
C GLY A 63 -19.68 -4.68 -4.01
N PHE A 64 -20.03 -4.26 -5.24
CA PHE A 64 -20.60 -5.17 -6.23
C PHE A 64 -19.58 -5.98 -7.04
N ALA A 65 -18.37 -5.46 -7.23
CA ALA A 65 -17.31 -6.19 -7.95
C ALA A 65 -16.95 -7.49 -7.24
N SER A 66 -16.73 -7.42 -5.93
CA SER A 66 -16.47 -8.57 -5.07
C SER A 66 -17.64 -9.57 -5.09
N ALA A 67 -18.88 -9.08 -5.09
CA ALA A 67 -20.07 -9.92 -5.20
C ALA A 67 -20.17 -10.62 -6.57
N LEU A 68 -19.82 -9.93 -7.67
CA LEU A 68 -19.77 -10.52 -9.03
C LEU A 68 -18.74 -11.65 -9.12
N ILE A 69 -17.59 -11.48 -8.48
CA ILE A 69 -16.52 -12.49 -8.43
C ILE A 69 -16.96 -13.71 -7.61
N GLN A 70 -17.59 -13.48 -6.46
CA GLN A 70 -18.02 -14.55 -5.55
C GLN A 70 -19.22 -15.36 -6.07
N LYS A 71 -20.13 -14.74 -6.84
CA LYS A 71 -21.34 -15.40 -7.34
C LYS A 71 -21.00 -16.50 -8.34
N PHE A 72 -21.24 -17.76 -7.94
CA PHE A 72 -20.90 -18.96 -8.72
C PHE A 72 -21.53 -18.97 -10.13
N HIS A 73 -22.83 -18.67 -10.22
CA HIS A 73 -23.56 -18.49 -11.49
C HIS A 73 -23.93 -17.02 -11.69
N ALA A 74 -22.95 -16.16 -11.93
CA ALA A 74 -23.25 -14.83 -12.48
C ALA A 74 -23.27 -14.84 -14.01
N ASP A 75 -24.33 -14.25 -14.57
CA ASP A 75 -24.60 -14.15 -16.00
C ASP A 75 -24.53 -12.68 -16.47
N ASP A 76 -24.73 -12.45 -17.76
CA ASP A 76 -24.70 -11.11 -18.36
C ASP A 76 -25.68 -10.12 -17.71
N LEU A 77 -26.82 -10.58 -17.21
CA LEU A 77 -27.79 -9.72 -16.53
C LEU A 77 -27.25 -9.21 -15.19
N ASP A 78 -26.47 -10.01 -14.46
CA ASP A 78 -25.78 -9.54 -13.25
C ASP A 78 -24.74 -8.47 -13.58
N PHE A 79 -23.88 -8.74 -14.56
CA PHE A 79 -22.85 -7.79 -14.99
C PHE A 79 -23.46 -6.48 -15.50
N SER A 80 -24.52 -6.56 -16.31
CA SER A 80 -25.25 -5.41 -16.85
C SER A 80 -25.92 -4.58 -15.75
N SER A 81 -26.57 -5.25 -14.80
CA SER A 81 -27.26 -4.57 -13.70
C SER A 81 -26.29 -3.82 -12.79
N VAL A 82 -25.15 -4.45 -12.48
CA VAL A 82 -24.09 -3.83 -11.68
C VAL A 82 -23.42 -2.70 -12.45
N LEU A 83 -23.14 -2.85 -13.75
CA LEU A 83 -22.58 -1.79 -14.58
C LEU A 83 -23.46 -0.53 -14.55
N ILE A 84 -24.75 -0.68 -14.86
CA ILE A 84 -25.71 0.44 -14.88
C ILE A 84 -25.76 1.11 -13.50
N PHE A 85 -25.87 0.31 -12.43
CA PHE A 85 -25.90 0.86 -11.07
C PHE A 85 -24.61 1.62 -10.71
N ASN A 86 -23.43 1.04 -10.99
CA ASN A 86 -22.14 1.65 -10.69
C ASN A 86 -21.90 2.93 -11.49
N VAL A 87 -22.34 3.00 -12.75
CA VAL A 87 -22.26 4.21 -13.57
C VAL A 87 -23.18 5.30 -13.02
N LEU A 88 -24.42 4.96 -12.63
CA LEU A 88 -25.34 5.93 -12.02
C LEU A 88 -24.82 6.42 -10.66
N LEU A 89 -24.29 5.51 -9.83
CA LEU A 89 -23.71 5.84 -8.53
C LEU A 89 -22.45 6.71 -8.68
N SER A 90 -21.56 6.39 -9.62
CA SER A 90 -20.36 7.19 -9.89
C SER A 90 -20.71 8.58 -10.40
N LEU A 91 -21.74 8.72 -11.25
CA LEU A 91 -22.25 10.02 -11.67
C LEU A 91 -22.80 10.83 -10.48
N ALA A 92 -23.59 10.20 -9.60
CA ALA A 92 -24.10 10.85 -8.40
C ALA A 92 -22.98 11.31 -7.45
N ILE A 93 -21.97 10.46 -7.22
CA ILE A 93 -20.81 10.79 -6.37
C ILE A 93 -19.96 11.89 -7.03
N TYR A 94 -19.77 11.85 -8.34
CA TYR A 94 -19.07 12.90 -9.08
C TYR A 94 -19.78 14.25 -8.92
N ILE A 95 -21.10 14.31 -9.10
CA ILE A 95 -21.88 15.53 -8.90
C ILE A 95 -21.76 16.03 -7.46
N LEU A 96 -21.84 15.12 -6.47
CA LEU A 96 -21.65 15.45 -5.06
C LEU A 96 -20.27 16.09 -4.80
N LEU A 97 -19.20 15.51 -5.35
CA LEU A 97 -17.85 16.06 -5.22
C LEU A 97 -17.68 17.38 -5.98
N PHE A 98 -18.28 17.50 -7.16
CA PHE A 98 -18.24 18.72 -7.98
C PHE A 98 -18.90 19.90 -7.26
N LEU A 99 -20.06 19.67 -6.65
CA LEU A 99 -20.80 20.67 -5.88
C LEU A 99 -20.17 20.91 -4.50
N GLY A 100 -19.56 19.87 -3.91
CA GLY A 100 -18.85 19.94 -2.62
C GLY A 100 -17.45 20.54 -2.70
N SER A 101 -16.86 20.68 -3.91
CA SER A 101 -15.48 21.16 -4.06
C SER A 101 -15.22 22.55 -3.46
N PRO A 102 -16.14 23.55 -3.51
CA PRO A 102 -15.93 24.84 -2.84
C PRO A 102 -15.87 24.72 -1.32
N VAL A 103 -16.66 23.80 -0.73
CA VAL A 103 -16.63 23.55 0.72
C VAL A 103 -15.29 22.96 1.13
N ILE A 104 -14.80 21.98 0.37
CA ILE A 104 -13.49 21.35 0.61
C ILE A 104 -12.38 22.39 0.45
N ALA A 105 -12.38 23.18 -0.62
CA ALA A 105 -11.42 24.26 -0.85
C ALA A 105 -11.45 25.30 0.29
N GLY A 106 -12.64 25.64 0.81
CA GLY A 106 -12.79 26.52 1.97
C GLY A 106 -12.21 25.93 3.26
N ILE A 107 -12.36 24.61 3.47
CA ILE A 107 -11.73 23.90 4.59
C ILE A 107 -10.21 24.03 4.50
N TYR A 108 -9.61 23.79 3.35
CA TYR A 108 -8.14 23.85 3.20
C TYR A 108 -7.60 25.26 2.95
N LYS A 109 -8.48 26.27 2.77
CA LYS A 109 -8.13 27.64 2.39
C LYS A 109 -7.30 27.72 1.10
N ASN A 110 -7.52 26.79 0.17
CA ASN A 110 -6.87 26.78 -1.14
C ASN A 110 -7.94 26.72 -2.25
N PRO A 111 -8.16 27.81 -3.01
CA PRO A 111 -9.15 27.85 -4.07
C PRO A 111 -8.80 26.97 -5.29
N GLU A 112 -7.51 26.64 -5.51
CA GLU A 112 -7.07 25.79 -6.62
C GLU A 112 -7.67 24.37 -6.51
N LEU A 113 -7.97 23.91 -5.29
CA LEU A 113 -8.64 22.64 -5.05
C LEU A 113 -10.01 22.54 -5.71
N ILE A 114 -10.71 23.66 -5.95
CA ILE A 114 -12.04 23.65 -6.56
C ILE A 114 -11.98 23.01 -7.94
N ASP A 115 -11.09 23.53 -8.80
CA ASP A 115 -10.99 23.09 -10.19
C ASP A 115 -10.34 21.72 -10.27
N ILE A 116 -9.33 21.46 -9.43
CA ILE A 116 -8.67 20.15 -9.40
C ILE A 116 -9.64 19.05 -8.95
N LEU A 117 -10.46 19.27 -7.91
CA LEU A 117 -11.47 18.30 -7.49
C LEU A 117 -12.52 18.06 -8.57
N ARG A 118 -12.98 19.11 -9.25
CA ARG A 118 -13.96 19.00 -10.33
C ARG A 118 -13.41 18.20 -11.50
N VAL A 119 -12.19 18.49 -11.94
CA VAL A 119 -11.58 17.82 -13.09
C VAL A 119 -11.14 16.40 -12.73
N MET A 120 -10.47 16.21 -11.59
CA MET A 120 -9.98 14.90 -11.17
C MET A 120 -11.12 13.97 -10.73
N GLY A 121 -12.26 14.50 -10.27
CA GLY A 121 -13.45 13.71 -9.94
C GLY A 121 -13.99 12.91 -11.14
N ILE A 122 -13.70 13.32 -12.37
CA ILE A 122 -14.12 12.61 -13.59
C ILE A 122 -13.62 11.16 -13.59
N ILE A 123 -12.48 10.85 -12.96
CA ILE A 123 -11.89 9.49 -12.93
C ILE A 123 -12.78 8.43 -12.28
N ILE A 124 -13.78 8.84 -11.49
CA ILE A 124 -14.71 7.94 -10.81
C ILE A 124 -15.59 7.21 -11.86
N LEU A 125 -15.92 7.87 -12.97
CA LEU A 125 -16.71 7.31 -14.06
C LEU A 125 -16.01 6.13 -14.75
N PRO A 126 -14.80 6.28 -15.34
CA PRO A 126 -14.08 5.14 -15.90
C PRO A 126 -13.73 4.10 -14.82
N GLY A 127 -13.44 4.51 -13.59
CA GLY A 127 -13.21 3.60 -12.46
C GLY A 127 -14.38 2.64 -12.20
N SER A 128 -15.62 3.10 -12.40
CA SER A 128 -16.83 2.28 -12.26
C SER A 128 -16.90 1.13 -13.27
N ILE A 129 -16.48 1.39 -14.51
CA ILE A 129 -16.49 0.41 -15.61
C ILE A 129 -15.30 -0.53 -15.48
N ILE A 130 -14.10 0.00 -15.21
CA ILE A 130 -12.87 -0.77 -14.97
C ILE A 130 -13.08 -1.79 -13.84
N SER A 131 -13.88 -1.47 -12.82
CA SER A 131 -14.23 -2.41 -11.75
C SER A 131 -14.95 -3.67 -12.27
N ILE A 132 -15.83 -3.51 -13.27
CA ILE A 132 -16.54 -4.62 -13.93
C ILE A 132 -15.58 -5.43 -14.80
N GLU A 133 -14.72 -4.74 -15.55
CA GLU A 133 -13.69 -5.37 -16.37
C GLU A 133 -12.73 -6.19 -15.52
N ASN A 134 -12.29 -5.65 -14.38
CA ASN A 134 -11.46 -6.35 -13.40
C ASN A 134 -12.17 -7.57 -12.81
N SER A 135 -13.46 -7.45 -12.51
CA SER A 135 -14.26 -8.60 -12.03
C SER A 135 -14.34 -9.70 -13.08
N TYR A 136 -14.53 -9.33 -14.35
CA TYR A 136 -14.53 -10.26 -15.47
C TYR A 136 -13.15 -10.89 -15.67
N VAL A 137 -12.06 -10.11 -15.61
CA VAL A 137 -10.69 -10.62 -15.72
C VAL A 137 -10.37 -11.59 -14.59
N ALA A 138 -10.70 -11.26 -13.34
CA ALA A 138 -10.45 -12.10 -12.19
C ALA A 138 -11.18 -13.44 -12.31
N ARG A 139 -12.45 -13.44 -12.74
CA ARG A 139 -13.23 -14.68 -12.93
C ARG A 139 -12.74 -15.54 -14.08
N ASN A 140 -12.26 -14.93 -15.16
CA ASN A 140 -11.78 -15.63 -16.35
C ASN A 140 -10.25 -15.82 -16.35
N MET A 141 -9.57 -15.49 -15.25
CA MET A 141 -8.10 -15.58 -15.09
C MET A 141 -7.31 -14.87 -16.21
N LYS A 142 -7.85 -13.78 -16.79
CA LYS A 142 -7.24 -13.04 -17.92
C LYS A 142 -6.13 -12.05 -17.46
N PHE A 143 -5.27 -12.45 -16.52
CA PHE A 143 -4.29 -11.53 -15.90
C PHE A 143 -3.22 -11.02 -16.86
N LYS A 144 -2.93 -11.74 -17.95
CA LYS A 144 -2.05 -11.23 -19.03
C LYS A 144 -2.63 -9.96 -19.66
N THR A 145 -3.94 -9.94 -19.91
CA THR A 145 -4.64 -8.78 -20.46
C THR A 145 -4.58 -7.61 -19.48
N LEU A 146 -4.79 -7.87 -18.19
CA LEU A 146 -4.69 -6.85 -17.14
C LEU A 146 -3.28 -6.26 -17.07
N PHE A 147 -2.24 -7.09 -17.08
CA PHE A 147 -0.85 -6.63 -17.10
C PHE A 147 -0.56 -5.69 -18.27
N ILE A 148 -0.93 -6.08 -19.49
CA ILE A 148 -0.70 -5.26 -20.69
C ILE A 148 -1.43 -3.92 -20.56
N ALA A 149 -2.69 -3.94 -20.10
CA ALA A 149 -3.48 -2.74 -19.94
C ALA A 149 -2.88 -1.80 -18.86
N THR A 150 -2.57 -2.29 -17.66
CA THR A 150 -2.02 -1.44 -16.60
C THR A 150 -0.62 -0.92 -16.92
N PHE A 151 0.22 -1.74 -17.56
CA PHE A 151 1.56 -1.35 -18.01
C PHE A 151 1.50 -0.25 -19.07
N LEU A 152 0.76 -0.46 -20.16
CA LEU A 152 0.65 0.53 -21.24
C LEU A 152 0.00 1.82 -20.75
N SER A 153 -1.06 1.73 -19.92
CA SER A 153 -1.69 2.91 -19.34
C SER A 153 -0.73 3.71 -18.46
N SER A 154 0.13 3.06 -17.67
CA SER A 154 1.15 3.74 -16.88
C SER A 154 2.23 4.41 -17.74
N VAL A 155 2.64 3.78 -18.85
CA VAL A 155 3.60 4.37 -19.79
C VAL A 155 2.99 5.59 -20.48
N ILE A 156 1.77 5.47 -21.00
CA ILE A 156 1.06 6.55 -21.70
C ILE A 156 0.83 7.73 -20.75
N SER A 157 0.25 7.46 -19.58
CA SER A 157 -0.07 8.53 -18.63
C SER A 157 1.17 9.21 -18.06
N GLY A 158 2.23 8.44 -17.79
CA GLY A 158 3.50 8.97 -17.33
C GLY A 158 4.22 9.79 -18.38
N SER A 159 4.14 9.40 -19.65
CA SER A 159 4.70 10.19 -20.75
C SER A 159 3.98 11.52 -20.90
N VAL A 160 2.65 11.51 -20.89
CA VAL A 160 1.84 12.74 -20.97
C VAL A 160 2.14 13.66 -19.79
N SER A 161 2.18 13.13 -18.56
CA SER A 161 2.44 13.96 -17.38
C SER A 161 3.83 14.56 -17.35
N VAL A 162 4.87 13.82 -17.77
CA VAL A 162 6.24 14.34 -17.86
C VAL A 162 6.32 15.45 -18.92
N ILE A 163 5.70 15.28 -20.09
CA ILE A 163 5.65 16.31 -21.14
C ILE A 163 4.97 17.57 -20.60
N MET A 164 3.79 17.43 -19.97
CA MET A 164 3.08 18.56 -19.38
C MET A 164 3.88 19.26 -18.28
N ALA A 165 4.60 18.51 -17.45
CA ALA A 165 5.46 19.08 -16.42
C ALA A 165 6.64 19.87 -17.01
N LEU A 166 7.21 19.40 -18.13
CA LEU A 166 8.26 20.11 -18.86
C LEU A 166 7.75 21.40 -19.51
N GLU A 167 6.50 21.42 -19.97
CA GLU A 167 5.82 22.62 -20.48
C GLU A 167 5.35 23.58 -19.37
N GLY A 168 5.57 23.24 -18.09
CA GLY A 168 5.24 24.11 -16.96
C GLY A 168 3.80 24.01 -16.48
N ALA A 169 3.09 22.90 -16.75
CA ALA A 169 1.71 22.68 -16.32
C ALA A 169 1.52 22.48 -14.80
N LYS A 170 2.61 22.45 -14.00
CA LYS A 170 2.55 22.41 -12.53
C LYS A 170 1.70 21.24 -12.00
N VAL A 171 0.78 21.50 -11.06
CA VAL A 171 -0.17 20.54 -10.49
C VAL A 171 -0.93 19.76 -11.57
N TRP A 172 -1.28 20.40 -12.68
CA TRP A 172 -2.07 19.79 -13.75
C TRP A 172 -1.37 18.62 -14.43
N ALA A 173 -0.04 18.56 -14.41
CA ALA A 173 0.69 17.39 -14.88
C ALA A 173 0.31 16.13 -14.10
N LEU A 174 0.16 16.23 -12.78
CA LEU A 174 -0.27 15.12 -11.91
C LEU A 174 -1.76 14.80 -12.08
N VAL A 175 -2.60 15.81 -12.28
CA VAL A 175 -4.04 15.64 -12.51
C VAL A 175 -4.29 14.87 -13.80
N PHE A 176 -3.69 15.31 -14.90
CA PHE A 176 -3.84 14.65 -16.19
C PHE A 176 -3.14 13.29 -16.23
N GLN A 177 -2.08 13.06 -15.44
CA GLN A 177 -1.54 11.72 -15.26
C GLN A 177 -2.63 10.74 -14.80
N GLN A 178 -3.43 11.10 -13.79
CA GLN A 178 -4.49 10.24 -13.28
C GLN A 178 -5.59 10.05 -14.31
N ILE A 179 -6.05 11.14 -14.92
CA ILE A 179 -7.13 11.08 -15.92
C ILE A 179 -6.72 10.20 -17.10
N VAL A 180 -5.56 10.46 -17.71
CA VAL A 180 -5.06 9.67 -18.84
C VAL A 180 -4.86 8.21 -18.44
N TYR A 181 -4.37 7.93 -17.23
CA TYR A 181 -4.21 6.55 -16.75
C TYR A 181 -5.55 5.80 -16.72
N TYR A 182 -6.57 6.37 -16.09
CA TYR A 182 -7.87 5.73 -15.96
C TYR A 182 -8.57 5.56 -17.32
N PHE A 183 -8.54 6.56 -18.19
CA PHE A 183 -9.14 6.43 -19.53
C PHE A 183 -8.38 5.45 -20.43
N ALA A 184 -7.04 5.49 -20.42
CA ALA A 184 -6.24 4.51 -21.15
C ALA A 184 -6.50 3.09 -20.64
N LEU A 185 -6.60 2.91 -19.31
CA LEU A 185 -6.87 1.61 -18.70
C LEU A 185 -8.23 1.08 -19.13
N LEU A 186 -9.28 1.89 -19.06
CA LEU A 186 -10.61 1.55 -19.55
C LEU A 186 -10.59 1.07 -21.00
N ILE A 187 -9.96 1.84 -21.90
CA ILE A 187 -9.96 1.55 -23.33
C ILE A 187 -9.14 0.29 -23.63
N ILE A 188 -7.91 0.20 -23.12
CA ILE A 188 -7.00 -0.92 -23.43
C ILE A 188 -7.52 -2.21 -22.81
N LEU A 189 -8.04 -2.16 -21.59
CA LEU A 189 -8.61 -3.33 -20.92
C LEU A 189 -9.88 -3.79 -21.63
N GLY A 190 -10.80 -2.88 -21.96
CA GLY A 190 -12.03 -3.15 -22.70
C GLY A 190 -11.78 -3.84 -24.05
N ILE A 191 -10.85 -3.31 -24.85
CA ILE A 191 -10.41 -3.92 -26.11
C ILE A 191 -9.83 -5.33 -25.86
N GLY A 192 -9.05 -5.49 -24.79
CA GLY A 192 -8.38 -6.74 -24.45
C GLY A 192 -9.32 -7.85 -23.95
N ILE A 193 -10.38 -7.52 -23.22
CA ILE A 193 -11.34 -8.51 -22.70
C ILE A 193 -12.35 -8.96 -23.75
N LYS A 194 -12.64 -8.11 -24.75
CA LYS A 194 -13.64 -8.32 -25.82
C LYS A 194 -15.03 -8.68 -25.29
N TYR A 195 -15.38 -8.12 -24.15
CA TYR A 195 -16.66 -8.33 -23.49
C TYR A 195 -17.12 -6.99 -22.92
N PHE A 196 -18.35 -6.59 -23.24
CA PHE A 196 -19.00 -5.47 -22.60
C PHE A 196 -20.40 -5.92 -22.19
N PRO A 197 -20.81 -5.72 -20.92
CA PRO A 197 -22.14 -6.11 -20.47
C PRO A 197 -23.23 -5.43 -21.29
N GLY A 198 -24.36 -6.11 -21.49
CA GLY A 198 -25.55 -5.51 -22.09
C GLY A 198 -26.14 -4.35 -21.28
N LEU A 199 -27.23 -3.76 -21.80
CA LEU A 199 -27.99 -2.69 -21.13
C LEU A 199 -29.26 -3.21 -20.46
N LYS A 200 -29.18 -4.38 -19.81
CA LYS A 200 -30.32 -4.98 -19.09
C LYS A 200 -30.17 -4.79 -17.58
N PHE A 201 -31.27 -4.43 -16.92
CA PHE A 201 -31.26 -4.13 -15.48
C PHE A 201 -32.24 -5.01 -14.71
N SER A 202 -31.79 -5.57 -13.59
CA SER A 202 -32.59 -6.32 -12.63
C SER A 202 -32.30 -5.85 -11.21
N LEU A 203 -33.27 -5.17 -10.61
CA LEU A 203 -33.17 -4.69 -9.24
C LEU A 203 -33.10 -5.84 -8.22
N GLU A 204 -33.77 -6.96 -8.50
CA GLU A 204 -33.76 -8.14 -7.64
C GLU A 204 -32.35 -8.72 -7.49
N ARG A 205 -31.65 -8.92 -8.62
CA ARG A 205 -30.26 -9.39 -8.63
C ARG A 205 -29.34 -8.44 -7.90
N LEU A 206 -29.52 -7.12 -8.10
CA LEU A 206 -28.76 -6.11 -7.39
C LEU A 206 -28.96 -6.19 -5.87
N LYS A 207 -30.20 -6.36 -5.38
CA LYS A 207 -30.48 -6.48 -3.93
C LYS A 207 -29.79 -7.69 -3.31
N THR A 208 -29.82 -8.84 -3.96
CA THR A 208 -29.14 -10.06 -3.48
C THR A 208 -27.64 -9.84 -3.38
N MET A 209 -27.04 -9.20 -4.38
CA MET A 209 -25.60 -8.90 -4.38
C MET A 209 -25.22 -7.81 -3.37
N PHE A 210 -26.09 -6.82 -3.16
CA PHE A 210 -25.87 -5.73 -2.20
C PHE A 210 -25.86 -6.23 -0.76
N ALA A 211 -26.69 -7.23 -0.41
CA ALA A 211 -26.69 -7.81 0.94
C ALA A 211 -25.31 -8.40 1.33
N TYR A 212 -24.59 -8.95 0.36
CA TYR A 212 -23.22 -9.42 0.53
C TYR A 212 -22.21 -8.26 0.43
N GLY A 213 -22.27 -7.49 -0.64
CA GLY A 213 -21.29 -6.44 -0.97
C GLY A 213 -21.28 -5.27 0.02
N SER A 214 -22.41 -4.92 0.63
CA SER A 214 -22.52 -3.78 1.55
C SER A 214 -21.65 -3.93 2.80
N LYS A 215 -21.49 -5.15 3.33
CA LYS A 215 -20.63 -5.39 4.50
C LYS A 215 -19.15 -5.15 4.17
N LEU A 216 -18.71 -5.59 2.99
CA LEU A 216 -17.36 -5.37 2.48
C LEU A 216 -17.12 -3.91 2.14
N LEU A 217 -18.13 -3.24 1.57
CA LEU A 217 -18.12 -1.82 1.28
C LEU A 217 -17.88 -0.99 2.56
N VAL A 218 -18.67 -1.24 3.61
CA VAL A 218 -18.57 -0.52 4.88
C VAL A 218 -17.20 -0.76 5.53
N ALA A 219 -16.72 -2.00 5.56
CA ALA A 219 -15.41 -2.32 6.10
C ALA A 219 -14.28 -1.59 5.34
N SER A 220 -14.33 -1.62 4.00
CA SER A 220 -13.35 -0.96 3.14
C SER A 220 -13.41 0.56 3.27
N LEU A 221 -14.59 1.13 3.46
CA LEU A 221 -14.78 2.57 3.62
C LEU A 221 -14.19 3.05 4.95
N ILE A 222 -14.47 2.34 6.06
CA ILE A 222 -13.88 2.64 7.37
C ILE A 222 -12.36 2.57 7.30
N ASP A 223 -11.81 1.52 6.70
CA ASP A 223 -10.36 1.36 6.59
C ASP A 223 -9.73 2.43 5.69
N THR A 224 -10.36 2.76 4.57
CA THR A 224 -9.89 3.80 3.66
C THR A 224 -9.91 5.18 4.32
N ILE A 225 -11.00 5.53 5.01
CA ILE A 225 -11.09 6.80 5.74
C ILE A 225 -10.01 6.84 6.82
N PHE A 226 -9.86 5.77 7.61
CA PHE A 226 -8.86 5.74 8.67
C PHE A 226 -7.42 5.77 8.16
N THR A 227 -7.13 5.10 7.06
CA THR A 227 -5.77 5.10 6.48
C THR A 227 -5.42 6.48 5.92
N ASN A 228 -6.41 7.19 5.35
CA ASN A 228 -6.21 8.51 4.78
C ASN A 228 -6.39 9.67 5.78
N ILE A 229 -6.90 9.41 6.99
CA ILE A 229 -7.15 10.48 7.99
C ILE A 229 -5.87 11.24 8.35
N HIS A 230 -4.72 10.56 8.41
CA HIS A 230 -3.44 11.19 8.69
C HIS A 230 -3.06 12.18 7.59
N GLY A 231 -3.30 11.82 6.32
CA GLY A 231 -3.06 12.72 5.18
C GLY A 231 -3.96 13.95 5.22
N LEU A 232 -5.26 13.76 5.49
CA LEU A 232 -6.22 14.87 5.65
C LEU A 232 -5.81 15.82 6.78
N VAL A 233 -5.44 15.26 7.93
CA VAL A 233 -4.97 16.04 9.08
C VAL A 233 -3.70 16.79 8.75
N ILE A 234 -2.73 16.16 8.08
CA ILE A 234 -1.47 16.84 7.74
C ILE A 234 -1.72 18.01 6.79
N GLY A 235 -2.51 17.79 5.73
CA GLY A 235 -2.83 18.84 4.76
C GLY A 235 -3.61 20.00 5.37
N LYS A 236 -4.50 19.72 6.33
CA LYS A 236 -5.37 20.74 6.94
C LYS A 236 -4.71 21.48 8.12
N ALA A 237 -4.01 20.76 8.99
CA ALA A 237 -3.47 21.31 10.23
C ALA A 237 -2.07 21.92 10.07
N TYR A 238 -1.30 21.46 9.08
CA TYR A 238 0.07 21.92 8.85
C TYR A 238 0.21 22.67 7.53
N SER A 239 0.32 21.95 6.41
CA SER A 239 0.32 22.52 5.06
C SER A 239 0.30 21.43 4.00
N GLU A 240 0.00 21.82 2.77
CA GLU A 240 0.08 20.97 1.57
C GLU A 240 1.52 20.49 1.33
N ASP A 241 2.51 21.37 1.47
CA ASP A 241 3.93 21.04 1.32
C ASP A 241 4.39 19.93 2.28
N MET A 242 3.91 19.98 3.54
CA MET A 242 4.23 18.95 4.53
C MET A 242 3.54 17.64 4.20
N LEU A 243 2.31 17.67 3.67
CA LEU A 243 1.62 16.47 3.18
C LEU A 243 2.34 15.85 1.98
N GLY A 244 2.77 16.67 1.01
CA GLY A 244 3.56 16.21 -0.14
C GLY A 244 4.88 15.57 0.31
N SER A 245 5.59 16.23 1.23
CA SER A 245 6.85 15.72 1.81
C SER A 245 6.65 14.43 2.60
N PHE A 246 5.57 14.34 3.39
CA PHE A 246 5.20 13.14 4.14
C PHE A 246 4.93 11.95 3.20
N ASN A 247 4.11 12.15 2.16
CA ASN A 247 3.80 11.10 1.19
C ASN A 247 5.07 10.60 0.45
N ARG A 248 6.00 11.50 0.12
CA ARG A 248 7.30 11.11 -0.46
C ARG A 248 8.19 10.37 0.51
N GLY A 249 8.24 10.80 1.77
CA GLY A 249 8.96 10.08 2.82
C GLY A 249 8.42 8.67 3.04
N GLU A 250 7.09 8.50 3.00
CA GLU A 250 6.43 7.20 3.18
C GLU A 250 6.60 6.26 1.97
N GLN A 251 6.75 6.79 0.76
CA GLN A 251 6.71 6.02 -0.48
C GLN A 251 7.67 4.84 -0.53
N PHE A 252 8.97 5.07 -0.27
CA PHE A 252 10.00 4.02 -0.40
C PHE A 252 9.86 2.94 0.68
N PRO A 253 9.77 3.27 1.98
CA PRO A 253 9.60 2.25 3.02
C PRO A 253 8.33 1.41 2.82
N LYS A 254 7.22 2.04 2.46
CA LYS A 254 5.92 1.39 2.23
C LYS A 254 5.97 0.43 1.06
N LEU A 255 6.64 0.79 -0.05
CA LEU A 255 6.81 -0.10 -1.19
C LEU A 255 7.53 -1.39 -0.81
N VAL A 256 8.63 -1.29 -0.04
CA VAL A 256 9.39 -2.46 0.41
C VAL A 256 8.52 -3.35 1.31
N VAL A 257 7.88 -2.77 2.32
CA VAL A 257 7.13 -3.54 3.32
C VAL A 257 5.84 -4.13 2.76
N SER A 258 5.11 -3.44 1.90
CA SER A 258 3.89 -3.96 1.28
C SER A 258 4.15 -5.21 0.42
N ASN A 259 5.20 -5.18 -0.41
CA ASN A 259 5.58 -6.31 -1.25
C ASN A 259 6.02 -7.52 -0.41
N LEU A 260 6.86 -7.29 0.61
CA LEU A 260 7.29 -8.35 1.53
C LEU A 260 6.11 -8.93 2.33
N SER A 261 5.19 -8.08 2.80
CA SER A 261 4.02 -8.51 3.57
C SER A 261 3.08 -9.38 2.76
N SER A 262 2.81 -9.00 1.50
CA SER A 262 1.97 -9.80 0.61
C SER A 262 2.56 -11.19 0.37
N ALA A 263 3.88 -11.27 0.15
CA ALA A 263 4.59 -12.54 0.01
C ALA A 263 4.47 -13.41 1.28
N ILE A 264 4.68 -12.83 2.46
CA ILE A 264 4.55 -13.53 3.75
C ILE A 264 3.13 -14.06 3.95
N GLN A 265 2.11 -13.20 3.80
CA GLN A 265 0.70 -13.57 4.02
C GLN A 265 0.25 -14.72 3.11
N SER A 266 0.66 -14.70 1.83
CA SER A 266 0.26 -15.72 0.85
C SER A 266 0.69 -17.15 1.20
N VAL A 267 1.75 -17.30 2.00
CA VAL A 267 2.30 -18.60 2.40
C VAL A 267 1.97 -18.94 3.85
N LEU A 268 1.99 -17.94 4.73
CA LEU A 268 1.91 -18.15 6.18
C LEU A 268 0.53 -18.64 6.63
N LEU A 269 -0.53 -18.00 6.15
CA LEU A 269 -1.90 -18.33 6.55
C LEU A 269 -2.26 -19.78 6.18
N PRO A 270 -2.10 -20.26 4.92
CA PRO A 270 -2.37 -21.65 4.58
C PRO A 270 -1.51 -22.66 5.35
N ALA A 271 -0.24 -22.33 5.59
CA ALA A 271 0.67 -23.21 6.32
C ALA A 271 0.24 -23.39 7.77
N MET A 272 -0.16 -22.31 8.45
CA MET A 272 -0.67 -22.35 9.82
C MET A 272 -2.02 -23.05 9.90
N SER A 273 -2.96 -22.75 9.01
CA SER A 273 -4.29 -23.39 9.01
C SER A 273 -4.21 -24.90 8.84
N LYS A 274 -3.28 -25.42 8.02
CA LYS A 274 -3.07 -26.87 7.86
C LYS A 274 -2.57 -27.55 9.15
N LYS A 275 -2.00 -26.77 10.07
CA LYS A 275 -1.43 -27.21 11.35
C LYS A 275 -2.23 -26.72 12.56
N GLN A 276 -3.43 -26.16 12.36
CA GLN A 276 -4.24 -25.50 13.38
C GLN A 276 -4.57 -26.38 14.60
N GLU A 277 -4.52 -27.71 14.45
CA GLU A 277 -4.80 -28.66 15.53
C GLU A 277 -3.67 -28.73 16.58
N SER A 278 -2.43 -28.41 16.21
CA SER A 278 -1.30 -28.34 17.15
C SER A 278 -0.86 -26.90 17.36
N LYS A 279 -1.07 -26.41 18.59
CA LYS A 279 -0.62 -25.08 19.01
C LYS A 279 0.89 -24.95 18.93
N GLU A 280 1.63 -26.03 19.18
CA GLU A 280 3.08 -26.09 19.09
C GLU A 280 3.55 -25.88 17.64
N ASP A 281 2.94 -26.56 16.67
CA ASP A 281 3.26 -26.41 15.25
C ASP A 281 2.95 -24.98 14.77
N VAL A 282 1.79 -24.42 15.15
CA VAL A 282 1.42 -23.04 14.80
C VAL A 282 2.36 -22.02 15.46
N LYS A 283 2.73 -22.22 16.74
CA LYS A 283 3.74 -21.40 17.43
C LYS A 283 5.08 -21.46 16.69
N ALA A 284 5.52 -22.65 16.26
CA ALA A 284 6.78 -22.81 15.53
C ALA A 284 6.76 -22.07 14.19
N LEU A 285 5.65 -22.15 13.43
CA LEU A 285 5.46 -21.42 12.19
C LEU A 285 5.43 -19.90 12.42
N LEU A 286 4.72 -19.42 13.45
CA LEU A 286 4.67 -18.01 13.81
C LEU A 286 6.06 -17.47 14.19
N LYS A 287 6.77 -18.19 15.06
CA LYS A 287 8.14 -17.85 15.46
C LYS A 287 9.09 -17.82 14.27
N SER A 288 9.02 -18.81 13.38
CA SER A 288 9.82 -18.85 12.15
C SER A 288 9.51 -17.66 11.24
N SER A 289 8.23 -17.30 11.08
CA SER A 289 7.81 -16.15 10.28
C SER A 289 8.34 -14.84 10.85
N VAL A 290 8.13 -14.56 12.14
CA VAL A 290 8.62 -13.33 12.79
C VAL A 290 10.13 -13.24 12.64
N ARG A 291 10.86 -14.32 12.89
CA ARG A 291 12.33 -14.34 12.80
C ARG A 291 12.85 -14.13 11.37
N LEU A 292 12.29 -14.82 10.39
CA LEU A 292 12.73 -14.69 8.99
C LEU A 292 12.37 -13.32 8.41
N SER A 293 11.16 -12.86 8.66
CA SER A 293 10.68 -11.59 8.13
C SER A 293 11.42 -10.40 8.75
N THR A 294 11.66 -10.40 10.06
CA THR A 294 12.48 -9.36 10.70
C THR A 294 13.95 -9.43 10.27
N PHE A 295 14.51 -10.61 9.99
CA PHE A 295 15.86 -10.73 9.44
C PHE A 295 16.02 -10.07 8.07
N VAL A 296 14.95 -10.05 7.25
CA VAL A 296 14.97 -9.38 5.93
C VAL A 296 14.58 -7.91 6.04
N VAL A 297 13.50 -7.59 6.75
CA VAL A 297 12.93 -6.23 6.79
C VAL A 297 13.79 -5.27 7.62
N ALA A 298 14.39 -5.74 8.73
CA ALA A 298 15.20 -4.90 9.59
C ALA A 298 16.37 -4.22 8.89
N PRO A 299 17.29 -4.95 8.21
CA PRO A 299 18.40 -4.30 7.51
C PRO A 299 17.90 -3.41 6.36
N MET A 300 16.80 -3.75 5.69
CA MET A 300 16.24 -2.89 4.64
C MET A 300 15.74 -1.56 5.20
N MET A 301 15.02 -1.57 6.33
CA MET A 301 14.51 -0.33 6.96
C MET A 301 15.64 0.50 7.58
N CYS A 302 16.57 -0.13 8.30
CA CYS A 302 17.73 0.57 8.88
C CYS A 302 18.66 1.12 7.79
N GLY A 303 18.87 0.37 6.71
CA GLY A 303 19.66 0.80 5.56
C GLY A 303 19.00 1.97 4.82
N LEU A 304 17.69 1.89 4.53
CA LEU A 304 16.93 2.98 3.92
C LEU A 304 16.95 4.26 4.76
N ALA A 305 16.80 4.14 6.08
CA ALA A 305 16.90 5.27 7.00
C ALA A 305 18.33 5.85 7.03
N ALA A 306 19.36 5.02 6.94
CA ALA A 306 20.75 5.46 6.96
C ALA A 306 21.18 6.18 5.67
N ILE A 307 20.65 5.77 4.51
CA ILE A 307 20.95 6.38 3.20
C ILE A 307 19.93 7.45 2.79
N SER A 308 18.99 7.80 3.66
CA SER A 308 17.83 8.64 3.33
C SER A 308 18.21 9.98 2.69
N ASP A 309 19.27 10.62 3.19
CA ASP A 309 19.76 11.90 2.66
C ASP A 309 20.24 11.74 1.22
N ASN A 310 21.13 10.78 0.97
CA ASN A 310 21.66 10.52 -0.36
C ASN A 310 20.53 10.07 -1.31
N LEU A 311 19.63 9.18 -0.86
CA LEU A 311 18.51 8.68 -1.66
C LEU A 311 17.56 9.81 -2.10
N ILE A 312 17.09 10.64 -1.16
CA ILE A 312 16.13 11.71 -1.46
C ILE A 312 16.78 12.81 -2.30
N LEU A 313 17.97 13.28 -1.91
CA LEU A 313 18.65 14.37 -2.61
C LEU A 313 19.11 13.94 -4.01
N LEU A 314 19.56 12.70 -4.18
CA LEU A 314 19.92 12.16 -5.48
C LEU A 314 18.69 11.94 -6.36
N LEU A 315 17.63 11.28 -5.87
CA LEU A 315 16.51 10.90 -6.73
C LEU A 315 15.55 12.07 -6.95
N LEU A 316 15.13 12.74 -5.88
CA LEU A 316 14.07 13.74 -5.92
C LEU A 316 14.62 15.19 -5.98
N GLY A 317 15.80 15.43 -5.39
CA GLY A 317 16.47 16.73 -5.37
C GLY A 317 16.32 17.50 -4.06
N GLU A 318 17.01 18.64 -3.98
CA GLU A 318 17.17 19.45 -2.77
C GLU A 318 15.85 19.95 -2.16
N LYS A 319 14.87 20.28 -3.00
CA LYS A 319 13.53 20.72 -2.56
C LYS A 319 12.77 19.67 -1.73
N TRP A 320 13.19 18.41 -1.78
CA TRP A 320 12.59 17.31 -1.02
C TRP A 320 13.31 17.00 0.28
N ARG A 321 14.29 17.80 0.71
CA ARG A 321 15.04 17.58 1.97
C ARG A 321 14.12 17.36 3.18
N ILE A 322 12.97 18.03 3.25
CA ILE A 322 11.98 17.88 4.34
C ILE A 322 11.38 16.45 4.38
N ALA A 323 11.39 15.71 3.26
CA ALA A 323 10.93 14.32 3.21
C ALA A 323 11.87 13.33 3.92
N ILE A 324 13.14 13.70 4.15
CA ILE A 324 14.16 12.84 4.79
C ILE A 324 13.73 12.40 6.20
N PRO A 325 13.40 13.30 7.16
CA PRO A 325 12.95 12.89 8.48
C PRO A 325 11.66 12.07 8.44
N PHE A 326 10.74 12.35 7.49
CA PHE A 326 9.55 11.53 7.32
C PHE A 326 9.89 10.10 6.86
N LEU A 327 10.83 9.94 5.92
CA LEU A 327 11.33 8.63 5.50
C LEU A 327 11.90 7.86 6.69
N GLN A 328 12.75 8.50 7.50
CA GLN A 328 13.35 7.88 8.68
C GLN A 328 12.29 7.44 9.71
N MET A 329 11.30 8.29 10.01
CA MET A 329 10.19 7.95 10.91
C MET A 329 9.33 6.80 10.34
N MET A 330 9.09 6.77 9.03
CA MET A 330 8.35 5.69 8.40
C MET A 330 9.15 4.38 8.38
N CYS A 331 10.47 4.41 8.15
CA CYS A 331 11.33 3.24 8.33
C CYS A 331 11.23 2.68 9.75
N PHE A 332 11.21 3.54 10.78
CA PHE A 332 10.99 3.12 12.16
C PHE A 332 9.62 2.48 12.36
N SER A 333 8.55 3.05 11.82
CA SER A 333 7.21 2.44 11.88
C SER A 333 7.19 1.05 11.22
N TYR A 334 7.70 0.98 9.98
CA TYR A 334 7.59 -0.21 9.14
C TYR A 334 8.51 -1.36 9.54
N VAL A 335 9.56 -1.12 10.34
CA VAL A 335 10.44 -2.20 10.83
C VAL A 335 9.71 -3.21 11.73
N PHE A 336 8.62 -2.77 12.39
CA PHE A 336 7.79 -3.61 13.26
C PHE A 336 6.61 -4.26 12.54
N TRP A 337 6.39 -3.91 11.27
CA TRP A 337 5.27 -4.41 10.48
C TRP A 337 5.23 -5.94 10.34
N PRO A 338 6.35 -6.67 10.23
CA PRO A 338 6.27 -8.13 10.15
C PRO A 338 5.75 -8.81 11.41
N ILE A 339 6.01 -8.21 12.59
CA ILE A 339 5.44 -8.64 13.88
C ILE A 339 3.94 -8.40 13.86
N HIS A 340 3.51 -7.21 13.40
CA HIS A 340 2.10 -6.86 13.26
C HIS A 340 1.34 -7.89 12.41
N VAL A 341 1.83 -8.18 11.21
CA VAL A 341 1.14 -9.05 10.23
C VAL A 341 1.16 -10.51 10.69
N SER A 342 2.33 -11.06 11.05
CA SER A 342 2.44 -12.49 11.38
C SER A 342 1.53 -12.89 12.54
N ASN A 343 1.40 -12.02 13.55
CA ASN A 343 0.53 -12.27 14.69
C ASN A 343 -0.97 -12.26 14.34
N LEU A 344 -1.40 -11.38 13.45
CA LEU A 344 -2.79 -11.36 12.98
C LEU A 344 -3.10 -12.61 12.14
N GLU A 345 -2.17 -13.03 11.27
CA GLU A 345 -2.35 -14.26 10.47
C GLU A 345 -2.46 -15.50 11.35
N ALA A 346 -1.71 -15.58 12.45
CA ALA A 346 -1.85 -16.68 13.41
C ALA A 346 -3.23 -16.69 14.09
N LEU A 347 -3.80 -15.54 14.44
CA LEU A 347 -5.15 -15.45 15.01
C LEU A 347 -6.20 -15.90 13.99
N ASN A 348 -6.07 -15.47 12.73
CA ASN A 348 -6.96 -15.89 11.65
C ASN A 348 -6.84 -17.39 11.38
N ALA A 349 -5.62 -17.94 11.35
CA ALA A 349 -5.38 -19.36 11.16
C ALA A 349 -5.99 -20.23 12.27
N MET A 350 -6.04 -19.72 13.50
CA MET A 350 -6.67 -20.37 14.65
C MET A 350 -8.18 -20.11 14.76
N GLY A 351 -8.79 -19.47 13.76
CA GLY A 351 -10.22 -19.16 13.75
C GLY A 351 -10.67 -18.10 14.77
N ARG A 352 -9.75 -17.29 15.32
CA ARG A 352 -10.03 -16.27 16.35
C ARG A 352 -10.31 -14.90 15.75
N SER A 353 -11.27 -14.84 14.83
CA SER A 353 -11.73 -13.58 14.22
C SER A 353 -12.37 -12.62 15.24
N ASP A 354 -12.87 -13.14 16.36
CA ASP A 354 -13.36 -12.37 17.51
C ASP A 354 -12.24 -11.50 18.13
N ILE A 355 -11.07 -12.08 18.32
CA ILE A 355 -9.89 -11.39 18.86
C ILE A 355 -9.38 -10.39 17.82
N PHE A 356 -9.31 -10.78 16.55
CA PHE A 356 -8.91 -9.89 15.45
C PHE A 356 -9.72 -8.59 15.46
N LEU A 357 -11.06 -8.68 15.50
CA LEU A 357 -11.94 -7.51 15.50
C LEU A 357 -11.72 -6.63 16.75
N LYS A 358 -11.59 -7.25 17.92
CA LYS A 358 -11.34 -6.53 19.17
C LYS A 358 -10.02 -5.74 19.12
N LEU A 359 -8.97 -6.33 18.53
CA LEU A 359 -7.68 -5.66 18.35
C LEU A 359 -7.77 -4.49 17.38
N GLU A 360 -8.51 -4.61 16.27
CA GLU A 360 -8.73 -3.50 15.36
C GLU A 360 -9.38 -2.32 16.08
N ILE A 361 -10.46 -2.55 16.84
CA ILE A 361 -11.13 -1.47 17.59
C ILE A 361 -10.16 -0.78 18.55
N ILE A 362 -9.38 -1.54 19.33
CA ILE A 362 -8.39 -0.98 20.27
C ILE A 362 -7.36 -0.12 19.52
N LYS A 363 -6.84 -0.61 18.38
CA LYS A 363 -5.85 0.14 17.58
C LYS A 363 -6.44 1.41 16.96
N LYS A 364 -7.68 1.38 16.46
CA LYS A 364 -8.32 2.57 15.90
C LYS A 364 -8.59 3.62 16.99
N ILE A 365 -8.99 3.21 18.20
CA ILE A 365 -9.13 4.11 19.36
C ILE A 365 -7.78 4.74 19.72
N LEU A 366 -6.73 3.94 19.83
CA LEU A 366 -5.37 4.43 20.10
C LEU A 366 -4.90 5.40 19.01
N GLY A 367 -5.11 5.07 17.74
CA GLY A 367 -4.76 5.90 16.61
C GLY A 367 -5.49 7.24 16.62
N ILE A 368 -6.80 7.26 16.93
CA ILE A 368 -7.57 8.50 17.08
C ILE A 368 -7.05 9.33 18.26
N ALA A 369 -6.76 8.71 19.41
CA ALA A 369 -6.23 9.42 20.57
C ALA A 369 -4.86 10.07 20.25
N ILE A 370 -3.97 9.33 19.59
CA ILE A 370 -2.67 9.84 19.17
C ILE A 370 -2.78 10.94 18.12
N LEU A 371 -3.74 10.82 17.19
CA LEU A 371 -4.03 11.86 16.22
C LEU A 371 -4.48 13.15 16.91
N LEU A 372 -5.40 13.07 17.88
CA LEU A 372 -5.92 14.22 18.63
C LEU A 372 -4.87 14.89 19.51
N ILE A 373 -3.91 14.12 20.04
CA ILE A 373 -2.78 14.66 20.82
C ILE A 373 -1.75 15.28 19.87
N GLY A 374 -1.38 14.55 18.81
CA GLY A 374 -0.31 14.93 17.91
C GLY A 374 -0.61 16.19 17.10
N ILE A 375 -1.88 16.42 16.71
CA ILE A 375 -2.28 17.60 15.94
C ILE A 375 -1.97 18.94 16.64
N ARG A 376 -1.79 18.92 17.97
CA ARG A 376 -1.45 20.10 18.78
C ARG A 376 0.02 20.50 18.70
N TYR A 377 0.87 19.60 18.22
CA TYR A 377 2.31 19.81 18.06
C TYR A 377 2.66 20.00 16.59
N ASN A 378 3.94 20.24 16.30
CA ASN A 378 4.40 20.29 14.90
C ASN A 378 4.26 18.92 14.21
N VAL A 379 4.30 18.94 12.88
CA VAL A 379 4.09 17.74 12.05
C VAL A 379 5.11 16.62 12.30
N PHE A 380 6.35 16.94 12.66
CA PHE A 380 7.36 15.93 12.96
C PHE A 380 7.03 15.17 14.25
N VAL A 381 6.52 15.87 15.27
CA VAL A 381 6.01 15.23 16.50
C VAL A 381 4.76 14.40 16.19
N PHE A 382 3.82 14.93 15.40
CA PHE A 382 2.63 14.17 14.98
C PHE A 382 2.99 12.86 14.28
N VAL A 383 3.88 12.93 13.28
CA VAL A 383 4.33 11.75 12.52
C VAL A 383 5.17 10.82 13.40
N GLY A 384 6.02 11.36 14.28
CA GLY A 384 6.78 10.57 15.25
C GLY A 384 5.89 9.81 16.23
N LEU A 385 4.83 10.45 16.75
CA LEU A 385 3.83 9.80 17.61
C LEU A 385 3.07 8.72 16.85
N LYS A 386 2.70 8.95 15.58
CA LYS A 386 2.11 7.91 14.72
C LYS A 386 3.06 6.72 14.55
N ALA A 387 4.34 6.97 14.23
CA ALA A 387 5.33 5.91 14.06
C ALA A 387 5.53 5.10 15.36
N PHE A 388 5.51 5.78 16.51
CA PHE A 388 5.54 5.12 17.82
C PHE A 388 4.24 4.37 18.12
N SER A 389 3.08 4.86 17.70
CA SER A 389 1.81 4.13 17.78
C SER A 389 1.88 2.81 17.04
N ASP A 390 2.51 2.77 15.87
CA ASP A 390 2.59 1.56 15.05
C ASP A 390 3.40 0.45 15.74
N LEU A 391 4.44 0.83 16.49
CA LEU A 391 5.16 -0.06 17.40
C LEU A 391 4.22 -0.64 18.48
N ILE A 392 3.45 0.22 19.15
CA ILE A 392 2.48 -0.22 20.17
C ILE A 392 1.44 -1.16 19.54
N CYS A 393 0.92 -0.83 18.36
CA CYS A 393 -0.04 -1.63 17.61
C CYS A 393 0.50 -3.02 17.26
N ALA A 394 1.78 -3.13 16.88
CA ALA A 394 2.42 -4.42 16.62
C ALA A 394 2.41 -5.32 17.87
N TYR A 395 2.68 -4.74 19.05
CA TYR A 395 2.65 -5.47 20.31
C TYR A 395 1.24 -5.74 20.86
N ILE A 396 0.28 -4.86 20.61
CA ILE A 396 -1.15 -5.12 20.86
C ILE A 396 -1.60 -6.36 20.09
N ASN A 397 -1.23 -6.49 18.81
CA ASN A 397 -1.53 -7.69 18.01
C ASN A 397 -0.81 -8.94 18.52
N ALA A 398 0.41 -8.79 19.04
CA ALA A 398 1.20 -9.91 19.55
C ALA A 398 0.68 -10.48 20.88
N ALA A 399 0.06 -9.65 21.73
CA ALA A 399 -0.30 -10.02 23.10
C ALA A 399 -1.24 -11.25 23.20
N PRO A 400 -2.30 -11.40 22.38
CA PRO A 400 -3.18 -12.57 22.47
C PRO A 400 -2.50 -13.89 22.12
N ASN A 401 -1.49 -13.89 21.24
CA ASN A 401 -0.74 -15.11 20.88
C ASN A 401 0.10 -15.66 22.04
N GLY A 402 0.41 -14.82 23.04
CA GLY A 402 0.99 -15.28 24.31
C GLY A 402 0.05 -16.19 25.09
N LYS A 403 -1.26 -15.88 25.12
CA LYS A 403 -2.27 -16.72 25.78
C LYS A 403 -2.73 -17.88 24.89
N LEU A 404 -2.86 -17.66 23.58
CA LEU A 404 -3.42 -18.63 22.65
C LEU A 404 -2.43 -19.75 22.28
N LEU A 405 -1.18 -19.36 21.97
CA LEU A 405 -0.14 -20.23 21.43
C LEU A 405 1.05 -20.40 22.39
N GLY A 406 1.07 -19.65 23.50
CA GLY A 406 2.22 -19.61 24.40
C GLY A 406 3.42 -18.84 23.84
N TYR A 407 3.26 -18.05 22.76
CA TYR A 407 4.33 -17.22 22.20
C TYR A 407 4.31 -15.82 22.82
N THR A 408 4.97 -15.68 23.96
CA THR A 408 4.85 -14.48 24.79
C THR A 408 5.49 -13.25 24.14
N LEU A 409 5.09 -12.05 24.56
CA LEU A 409 5.69 -10.80 24.09
C LEU A 409 7.22 -10.79 24.30
N LYS A 410 7.69 -11.35 25.43
CA LYS A 410 9.11 -11.45 25.74
C LYS A 410 9.85 -12.33 24.71
N GLU A 411 9.31 -13.51 24.39
CA GLU A 411 9.89 -14.39 23.38
C GLU A 411 9.94 -13.69 22.00
N GLN A 412 8.85 -13.02 21.62
CA GLN A 412 8.74 -12.27 20.36
C GLN A 412 9.76 -11.14 20.26
N SER A 413 9.88 -10.33 21.33
CA SER A 413 10.85 -9.23 21.37
C SER A 413 12.28 -9.76 21.31
N LEU A 414 12.62 -10.84 22.03
CA LEU A 414 13.95 -11.44 21.97
C LEU A 414 14.29 -11.98 20.58
N ASP A 415 13.34 -12.68 19.94
CA ASP A 415 13.49 -13.19 18.59
C ASP A 415 13.71 -12.05 17.56
N ALA A 416 12.99 -10.93 17.71
CA ALA A 416 13.13 -9.76 16.85
C ALA A 416 14.42 -8.97 17.13
N LEU A 417 14.80 -8.80 18.40
CA LEU A 417 16.01 -8.07 18.82
C LEU A 417 17.28 -8.71 18.24
N ASN A 418 17.33 -10.04 18.15
CA ASN A 418 18.44 -10.76 17.51
C ASN A 418 18.68 -10.34 16.05
N ASN A 419 17.65 -9.79 15.38
CA ASN A 419 17.74 -9.27 14.01
C ASN A 419 17.83 -7.75 13.96
N PHE A 420 17.19 -7.04 14.91
CA PHE A 420 17.24 -5.58 15.00
C PHE A 420 18.61 -5.06 15.41
N ILE A 421 19.29 -5.70 16.37
CA ILE A 421 20.62 -5.27 16.83
C ILE A 421 21.64 -5.21 15.66
N PRO A 422 21.88 -6.30 14.89
CA PRO A 422 22.81 -6.23 13.76
C PRO A 422 22.35 -5.25 12.67
N ALA A 423 21.04 -5.09 12.46
CA ALA A 423 20.51 -4.13 11.49
C ALA A 423 20.74 -2.67 11.92
N ILE A 424 20.56 -2.35 13.20
CA ILE A 424 20.82 -1.03 13.77
C ILE A 424 22.31 -0.72 13.73
N ILE A 425 23.17 -1.67 14.12
CA ILE A 425 24.63 -1.51 14.04
C ILE A 425 25.06 -1.24 12.60
N MET A 426 24.59 -2.04 11.64
CA MET A 426 24.81 -1.82 10.22
C MET A 426 24.32 -0.42 9.79
N GLY A 427 23.10 -0.03 10.18
CA GLY A 427 22.54 1.28 9.83
C GLY A 427 23.37 2.44 10.35
N ILE A 428 23.84 2.36 11.60
CA ILE A 428 24.73 3.37 12.20
C ILE A 428 26.05 3.45 11.42
N ILE A 429 26.68 2.32 11.10
CA ILE A 429 27.94 2.29 10.34
C ILE A 429 27.74 2.93 8.96
N ILE A 430 26.66 2.59 8.25
CA ILE A 430 26.36 3.13 6.92
C ILE A 430 26.02 4.63 6.97
N TYR A 431 25.31 5.07 8.01
CA TYR A 431 25.03 6.49 8.21
C TYR A 431 26.31 7.30 8.44
N ILE A 432 27.22 6.80 9.29
CA ILE A 432 28.52 7.44 9.54
C ILE A 432 29.38 7.42 8.27
N ALA A 433 29.50 6.28 7.59
CA ALA A 433 30.25 6.16 6.34
C ALA A 433 29.70 7.11 5.26
N GLY A 434 28.38 7.26 5.19
CA GLY A 434 27.70 8.16 4.26
C GLY A 434 28.12 9.62 4.38
N LYS A 435 28.43 10.09 5.60
CA LYS A 435 28.93 11.46 5.82
C LYS A 435 30.28 11.73 5.16
N HIS A 436 31.06 10.68 4.87
CA HIS A 436 32.39 10.79 4.27
C HIS A 436 32.41 10.47 2.76
N ILE A 437 31.47 9.68 2.25
CA ILE A 437 31.43 9.22 0.85
C ILE A 437 30.78 10.27 -0.08
N GLY A 438 30.05 11.24 0.46
CA GLY A 438 29.36 12.30 -0.29
C GLY A 438 28.05 11.82 -0.96
N ILE A 439 27.43 12.69 -1.75
CA ILE A 439 26.15 12.43 -2.45
C ILE A 439 26.45 11.99 -3.89
N GLY A 440 25.82 10.91 -4.35
CA GLY A 440 26.04 10.41 -5.70
C GLY A 440 25.54 8.98 -5.90
N ILE A 441 25.31 8.58 -7.16
CA ILE A 441 24.86 7.23 -7.48
C ILE A 441 25.88 6.17 -7.05
N LEU A 442 27.18 6.44 -7.24
CA LEU A 442 28.25 5.56 -6.82
C LEU A 442 28.31 5.46 -5.29
N SER A 443 28.15 6.58 -4.58
CA SER A 443 28.04 6.62 -3.12
C SER A 443 26.87 5.75 -2.63
N LEU A 444 25.69 5.90 -3.24
CA LEU A 444 24.50 5.13 -2.90
C LEU A 444 24.74 3.61 -3.12
N LEU A 445 25.32 3.23 -4.26
CA LEU A 445 25.66 1.83 -4.56
C LEU A 445 26.67 1.28 -3.56
N ILE A 446 27.72 2.05 -3.22
CA ILE A 446 28.71 1.66 -2.21
C ILE A 446 28.04 1.47 -0.85
N GLN A 447 27.19 2.41 -0.41
CA GLN A 447 26.47 2.31 0.87
C GLN A 447 25.58 1.07 0.93
N VAL A 448 24.87 0.75 -0.15
CA VAL A 448 24.02 -0.45 -0.23
C VAL A 448 24.86 -1.72 -0.18
N VAL A 449 25.91 -1.83 -1.00
CA VAL A 449 26.79 -3.00 -1.04
C VAL A 449 27.50 -3.20 0.30
N LEU A 450 28.06 -2.14 0.88
CA LEU A 450 28.68 -2.18 2.21
C LEU A 450 27.66 -2.58 3.28
N GLY A 451 26.42 -2.07 3.22
CA GLY A 451 25.37 -2.42 4.17
C GLY A 451 25.06 -3.91 4.14
N VAL A 452 24.91 -4.49 2.94
CA VAL A 452 24.69 -5.93 2.76
C VAL A 452 25.86 -6.73 3.31
N ILE A 453 27.10 -6.35 2.99
CA ILE A 453 28.31 -7.04 3.47
C ILE A 453 28.40 -6.98 5.01
N ILE A 454 28.21 -5.79 5.60
CA ILE A 454 28.27 -5.60 7.06
C ILE A 454 27.18 -6.39 7.75
N TYR A 455 25.95 -6.38 7.23
CA TYR A 455 24.85 -7.13 7.83
C TYR A 455 25.11 -8.64 7.80
N ILE A 456 25.59 -9.17 6.67
CA ILE A 456 25.95 -10.58 6.54
C ILE A 456 27.11 -10.92 7.48
N ALA A 457 28.15 -10.08 7.55
CA ALA A 457 29.28 -10.29 8.46
C ALA A 457 28.82 -10.30 9.93
N LEU A 458 27.98 -9.35 10.35
CA LEU A 458 27.39 -9.31 11.70
C LEU A 458 26.53 -10.55 11.95
N ALA A 459 25.73 -10.98 10.98
CA ALA A 459 24.92 -12.20 11.11
C ALA A 459 25.79 -13.45 11.29
N VAL A 460 26.93 -13.55 10.60
CA VAL A 460 27.92 -14.64 10.76
C VAL A 460 28.58 -14.59 12.14
N VAL A 461 29.11 -13.43 12.55
CA VAL A 461 29.81 -13.23 13.83
C VAL A 461 28.90 -13.49 15.02
N MET A 462 27.67 -12.99 14.96
CA MET A 462 26.65 -13.20 16.00
C MET A 462 26.03 -14.61 15.94
N LYS A 463 26.50 -15.48 15.04
CA LYS A 463 26.01 -16.85 14.83
C LYS A 463 24.48 -16.91 14.63
N ASN A 464 23.92 -15.89 13.97
CA ASN A 464 22.48 -15.72 13.83
C ASN A 464 21.85 -16.96 13.18
N GLU A 465 20.95 -17.60 13.92
CA GLU A 465 20.29 -18.83 13.52
C GLU A 465 19.48 -18.68 12.23
N ASN A 466 18.91 -17.50 11.97
CA ASN A 466 18.11 -17.22 10.79
C ASN A 466 18.97 -17.22 9.53
N PHE A 467 20.16 -16.64 9.61
CA PHE A 467 21.14 -16.67 8.52
C PHE A 467 21.58 -18.11 8.23
N LYS A 468 21.92 -18.90 9.26
CA LYS A 468 22.30 -20.31 9.09
C LYS A 468 21.20 -21.12 8.41
N MET A 469 19.94 -20.93 8.81
CA MET A 469 18.79 -21.62 8.23
C MET A 469 18.57 -21.27 6.76
N ILE A 470 18.81 -20.03 6.35
CA ILE A 470 18.72 -19.63 4.94
C ILE A 470 19.86 -20.27 4.15
N VAL A 471 21.10 -20.17 4.64
CA VAL A 471 22.28 -20.74 3.96
C VAL A 471 22.18 -22.25 3.80
N SER A 472 21.67 -22.97 4.80
CA SER A 472 21.50 -24.43 4.74
C SER A 472 20.43 -24.90 3.75
N LYS A 473 19.57 -24.01 3.25
CA LYS A 473 18.56 -24.32 2.22
C LYS A 473 19.04 -23.99 0.81
N VAL A 474 20.09 -23.18 0.69
CA VAL A 474 20.67 -22.73 -0.60
C VAL A 474 21.86 -23.59 -1.01
N ARG A 475 22.54 -24.24 -0.04
CA ARG A 475 23.45 -25.36 -0.28
C ARG A 475 22.65 -26.65 -0.46
#